data_AF-A0A838WJZ3-F1
#
_entry.id   AF-A0A838WJZ3-F1
#
_cell.length_a   1.000
_cell.length_b   1.000
_cell.length_c   1.000
_cell.angle_alpha   90.00
_cell.angle_beta   90.00
_cell.angle_gamma   90.00
#
_symmetry.space_group_name_H-M   'P 1'
#
loop_
_entity.id
_entity.type
_entity.pdbx_description
1 polymer ?
#
loop_
_entity_poly.entity_id
_entity_poly.type
_entity_poly.pdbx_seq_one_letter_code
_entity_poly.pdbx_strand_id
1 'polypeptide(L)'
;MINQDFSNQNLRGHSFKGQNLEGANFSHADIRGANFTNAYLRGANFSYAKAGLQKRWLVTLTCISWIIAAFSGFFSGFFVYLISAQINDGNDIRVLVGWFTLIVIIIFSIFIIREGLTEASALALVVVLVLNQIFA
;
A
#
# COMPACT_ATOMS: atom_id res chain seq x y z
N MET A 1 13.34 -38.27 3.48
CA MET A 1 13.16 -36.85 3.09
C MET A 1 13.43 -36.76 1.60
N ILE A 2 12.46 -36.31 0.80
CA ILE A 2 12.68 -36.10 -0.63
C ILE A 2 13.35 -34.72 -0.77
N ASN A 3 14.62 -34.69 -1.13
CA ASN A 3 15.28 -33.44 -1.50
C ASN A 3 14.71 -32.97 -2.83
N GLN A 4 13.89 -31.92 -2.80
CA GLN A 4 13.34 -31.30 -4.00
C GLN A 4 14.35 -30.28 -4.57
N ASP A 5 14.68 -30.42 -5.86
CA ASP A 5 15.59 -29.51 -6.55
C ASP A 5 14.83 -28.55 -7.47
N PHE A 6 14.87 -27.27 -7.08
CA PHE A 6 14.32 -26.13 -7.81
C PHE A 6 15.42 -25.18 -8.31
N SER A 7 16.68 -25.61 -8.29
CA SER A 7 17.80 -24.74 -8.63
C SER A 7 17.72 -24.23 -10.07
N ASN A 8 18.10 -22.97 -10.28
CA ASN A 8 18.09 -22.28 -11.58
C ASN A 8 16.71 -22.15 -12.26
N GLN A 9 15.61 -22.48 -11.58
CA GLN A 9 14.27 -22.43 -12.18
C GLN A 9 13.64 -21.03 -12.12
N ASN A 10 12.75 -20.73 -13.08
CA ASN A 10 11.91 -19.53 -13.07
C ASN A 10 10.58 -19.85 -12.37
N LEU A 11 10.51 -19.56 -11.07
CA LEU A 11 9.38 -19.84 -10.18
C LEU A 11 8.58 -18.57 -9.83
N ARG A 12 8.61 -17.57 -10.71
CA ARG A 12 7.91 -16.30 -10.49
C ARG A 12 6.41 -16.53 -10.34
N GLY A 13 5.83 -15.99 -9.27
CA GLY A 13 4.39 -16.14 -9.02
C GLY A 13 3.95 -17.54 -8.62
N HIS A 14 4.86 -18.51 -8.48
CA HIS A 14 4.51 -19.90 -8.21
C HIS A 14 4.00 -20.06 -6.77
N SER A 15 2.99 -20.92 -6.57
CA SER A 15 2.41 -21.15 -5.24
C SER A 15 2.99 -22.40 -4.60
N PHE A 16 3.75 -22.21 -3.52
CA PHE A 16 4.24 -23.22 -2.60
C PHE A 16 3.45 -23.24 -1.29
N LYS A 17 2.24 -22.65 -1.27
CA LYS A 17 1.43 -22.49 -0.07
C LYS A 17 1.19 -23.85 0.61
N GLY A 18 1.51 -23.97 1.89
CA GLY A 18 1.28 -25.17 2.69
C GLY A 18 2.21 -26.35 2.39
N GLN A 19 3.16 -26.23 1.46
CA GLN A 19 3.99 -27.37 1.05
C GLN A 19 5.11 -27.67 2.05
N ASN A 20 5.43 -28.95 2.23
CA ASN A 20 6.65 -29.33 2.93
C ASN A 20 7.84 -29.31 1.96
N LEU A 21 8.68 -28.30 2.12
CA LEU A 21 9.88 -27.99 1.34
C LEU A 21 11.14 -28.06 2.22
N GLU A 22 11.11 -28.86 3.29
CA GLU A 22 12.25 -29.07 4.17
C GLU A 22 13.43 -29.67 3.38
N GLY A 23 14.57 -28.98 3.39
CA GLY A 23 15.77 -29.35 2.61
C GLY A 23 15.73 -29.01 1.12
N ALA A 24 14.68 -28.35 0.61
CA ALA A 24 14.56 -28.05 -0.82
C ALA A 24 15.65 -27.07 -1.33
N ASN A 25 16.14 -27.28 -2.54
CA ASN A 25 17.17 -26.45 -3.17
C ASN A 25 16.56 -25.42 -4.14
N PHE A 26 16.50 -24.16 -3.75
CA PHE A 26 16.10 -23.02 -4.58
C PHE A 26 17.29 -22.19 -5.08
N SER A 27 18.52 -22.74 -5.05
CA SER A 27 19.69 -21.95 -5.40
C SER A 27 19.62 -21.42 -6.83
N HIS A 28 19.99 -20.15 -7.04
CA HIS A 28 19.91 -19.46 -8.33
C HIS A 28 18.50 -19.36 -8.97
N ALA A 29 17.44 -19.78 -8.27
CA ALA A 29 16.07 -19.72 -8.78
C ALA A 29 15.50 -18.28 -8.78
N ASP A 30 14.60 -17.96 -9.70
CA ASP A 30 13.82 -16.72 -9.69
C ASP A 30 12.47 -16.94 -9.01
N ILE A 31 12.39 -16.61 -7.72
CA ILE A 31 11.22 -16.83 -6.86
C ILE A 31 10.40 -15.54 -6.66
N ARG A 32 10.54 -14.53 -7.53
CA ARG A 32 9.82 -13.26 -7.36
C ARG A 32 8.31 -13.43 -7.41
N GLY A 33 7.64 -12.98 -6.37
CA GLY A 33 6.20 -13.15 -6.18
C GLY A 33 5.76 -14.60 -5.94
N ALA A 34 6.67 -15.53 -5.68
CA ALA A 34 6.29 -16.87 -5.24
C ALA A 34 5.62 -16.82 -3.87
N ASN A 35 4.62 -17.67 -3.65
CA ASN A 35 3.84 -17.72 -2.41
C ASN A 35 4.32 -18.89 -1.54
N PHE A 36 4.99 -18.59 -0.44
CA PHE A 36 5.44 -19.57 0.56
C PHE A 36 4.60 -19.57 1.85
N THR A 37 3.38 -19.01 1.83
CA THR A 37 2.51 -18.95 3.01
C THR A 37 2.26 -20.36 3.56
N ASN A 38 2.52 -20.57 4.85
CA ASN A 38 2.41 -21.87 5.52
C ASN A 38 3.31 -23.00 4.95
N ALA A 39 4.33 -22.68 4.14
CA ALA A 39 5.28 -23.69 3.67
C ALA A 39 6.31 -24.03 4.76
N TYR A 40 6.68 -25.31 4.86
CA TYR A 40 7.78 -25.75 5.74
C TYR A 40 9.09 -25.62 4.98
N LEU A 41 9.95 -24.69 5.37
CA LEU A 41 11.20 -24.34 4.65
C LEU A 41 12.47 -24.66 5.45
N ARG A 42 12.37 -25.49 6.49
CA ARG A 42 13.51 -25.80 7.36
C ARG A 42 14.65 -26.39 6.51
N GLY A 43 15.85 -25.84 6.63
CA GLY A 43 17.01 -26.31 5.86
C GLY A 43 16.94 -26.11 4.33
N ALA A 44 15.96 -25.36 3.80
CA ALA A 44 15.90 -25.05 2.37
C ALA A 44 17.06 -24.11 1.96
N ASN A 45 17.65 -24.35 0.79
CA ASN A 45 18.76 -23.57 0.26
C ASN A 45 18.26 -22.49 -0.71
N PHE A 46 18.35 -21.21 -0.33
CA PHE A 46 18.00 -20.06 -1.15
C PHE A 46 19.21 -19.29 -1.70
N SER A 47 20.40 -19.88 -1.70
CA SER A 47 21.64 -19.20 -2.11
C SER A 47 21.52 -18.68 -3.54
N TYR A 48 21.77 -17.39 -3.74
CA TYR A 48 21.64 -16.70 -5.04
C TYR A 48 20.23 -16.69 -5.65
N ALA A 49 19.19 -17.06 -4.91
CA ALA A 49 17.82 -16.96 -5.39
C ALA A 49 17.41 -15.48 -5.56
N LYS A 50 16.72 -15.17 -6.66
CA LYS A 50 16.15 -13.84 -6.91
C LYS A 50 14.77 -13.76 -6.28
N ALA A 51 14.67 -13.12 -5.12
CA ALA A 51 13.42 -12.83 -4.44
C ALA A 51 12.91 -11.40 -4.71
N GLY A 52 11.70 -11.08 -4.25
CA GLY A 52 11.11 -9.74 -4.32
C GLY A 52 9.85 -9.62 -5.17
N LEU A 53 9.45 -8.39 -5.45
CA LEU A 53 8.24 -8.06 -6.21
C LEU A 53 8.43 -8.29 -7.72
N GLN A 54 7.35 -8.65 -8.41
CA GLN A 54 7.34 -8.71 -9.87
C GLN A 54 7.47 -7.28 -10.43
N LYS A 55 8.19 -7.12 -11.56
CA LYS A 55 8.40 -5.79 -12.19
C LYS A 55 7.09 -5.00 -12.40
N ARG A 56 5.98 -5.68 -12.69
CA ARG A 56 4.66 -5.06 -12.88
C ARG A 56 4.20 -4.28 -11.64
N TRP A 57 4.35 -4.87 -10.46
CA TRP A 57 3.97 -4.23 -9.19
C TRP A 57 4.83 -2.99 -8.88
N LEU A 58 6.12 -3.05 -9.21
CA LEU A 58 7.01 -1.90 -9.04
C LEU A 58 6.55 -0.70 -9.86
N VAL A 59 6.15 -0.92 -11.11
CA VAL A 59 5.63 0.15 -11.99
C VAL A 59 4.34 0.74 -11.43
N THR A 60 3.40 -0.10 -10.99
CA THR A 60 2.15 0.37 -10.39
C THR A 60 2.42 1.23 -9.15
N LEU A 61 3.32 0.81 -8.27
CA LEU A 61 3.71 1.57 -7.08
C LEU A 61 4.33 2.93 -7.45
N THR A 62 5.21 2.96 -8.46
CA THR A 62 5.78 4.23 -8.93
C THR A 62 4.71 5.16 -9.51
N CYS A 63 3.76 4.65 -10.29
CA CYS A 63 2.66 5.46 -10.83
C CYS A 63 1.77 6.04 -9.71
N ILE A 64 1.42 5.23 -8.70
CA ILE A 64 0.64 5.69 -7.54
C ILE A 64 1.38 6.81 -6.80
N SER A 65 2.68 6.66 -6.58
CA SER A 65 3.50 7.70 -5.95
C SER A 65 3.49 9.01 -6.74
N TRP A 66 3.55 8.95 -8.07
CA TRP A 66 3.48 10.14 -8.92
C TRP A 66 2.10 10.79 -8.88
N ILE A 67 1.03 10.00 -8.83
CA ILE A 67 -0.34 10.51 -8.68
C ILE A 67 -0.49 11.25 -7.34
N ILE A 68 -0.01 10.65 -6.25
CA ILE A 68 -0.06 11.27 -4.91
C ILE A 68 0.74 12.58 -4.87
N ALA A 69 1.94 12.59 -5.48
CA ALA A 69 2.77 13.80 -5.55
C ALA A 69 2.11 14.90 -6.39
N ALA A 70 1.54 14.57 -7.54
CA ALA A 70 0.81 15.51 -8.39
C ALA A 70 -0.43 16.06 -7.67
N PHE A 71 -1.14 15.20 -6.93
CA PHE A 71 -2.28 15.59 -6.13
C PHE A 71 -1.86 16.56 -5.02
N SER A 72 -0.80 16.25 -4.27
CA SER A 72 -0.24 17.15 -3.24
C SER A 72 0.10 18.54 -3.79
N GLY A 73 0.71 18.62 -4.97
CA GLY A 73 1.06 19.89 -5.62
C GLY A 73 -0.17 20.72 -6.00
N PHE A 74 -1.23 20.07 -6.48
CA PHE A 74 -2.48 20.72 -6.84
C PHE A 74 -3.17 21.38 -5.62
N PHE A 75 -3.20 20.68 -4.49
CA PHE A 75 -3.76 21.24 -3.24
C PHE A 75 -2.94 22.44 -2.73
N SER A 76 -1.61 22.38 -2.81
CA SER A 76 -0.75 23.48 -2.37
C SER A 76 -0.96 24.75 -3.22
N GLY A 77 -0.99 24.63 -4.54
CA GLY A 77 -1.20 25.78 -5.43
C GLY A 77 -2.56 26.45 -5.24
N PHE A 78 -3.62 25.63 -5.08
CA PHE A 78 -4.96 26.13 -4.79
C PHE A 78 -5.02 26.87 -3.43
N PHE A 79 -4.40 26.33 -2.39
CA PHE A 79 -4.32 26.99 -1.08
C PHE A 79 -3.58 28.33 -1.13
N VAL A 80 -2.45 28.41 -1.84
CA VAL A 80 -1.70 29.66 -2.00
C VAL A 80 -2.50 30.70 -2.78
N TYR A 81 -3.22 30.29 -3.82
CA TYR A 81 -4.12 31.17 -4.56
C TYR A 81 -5.22 31.74 -3.65
N LEU A 82 -5.86 30.91 -2.82
CA LEU A 82 -6.87 31.38 -1.87
C LEU A 82 -6.30 32.36 -0.84
N ILE A 83 -5.12 32.08 -0.27
CA ILE A 83 -4.48 32.96 0.70
C ILE A 83 -4.06 34.29 0.06
N SER A 84 -3.50 34.26 -1.16
CA SER A 84 -3.09 35.49 -1.85
C SER A 84 -4.28 36.38 -2.24
N ALA A 85 -5.42 35.79 -2.58
CA ALA A 85 -6.68 36.51 -2.81
C ALA A 85 -7.23 37.20 -1.54
N GLN A 86 -6.75 36.82 -0.34
CA GLN A 86 -7.13 37.43 0.94
C GLN A 86 -6.23 38.59 1.36
N ILE A 87 -4.95 38.54 0.98
CA ILE A 87 -3.93 39.49 1.47
C ILE A 87 -3.94 40.81 0.69
N ASN A 88 -4.41 40.81 -0.56
CA ASN A 88 -4.20 41.93 -1.48
C ASN A 88 -5.42 42.85 -1.70
N ASP A 89 -6.55 42.56 -1.06
CA ASP A 89 -7.78 43.34 -1.19
C ASP A 89 -8.11 44.02 0.14
N GLY A 90 -8.03 45.34 0.19
CA GLY A 90 -8.54 46.16 1.32
C GLY A 90 -10.06 46.16 1.43
N ASN A 91 -10.72 45.16 0.84
CA ASN A 91 -12.17 44.96 0.83
C ASN A 91 -12.53 43.93 1.91
N ASP A 92 -13.04 44.40 3.05
CA ASP A 92 -13.43 43.57 4.20
C ASP A 92 -14.36 42.39 3.80
N ILE A 93 -15.20 42.58 2.77
CA ILE A 93 -16.12 41.56 2.26
C ILE A 93 -15.36 40.39 1.61
N ARG A 94 -14.31 40.65 0.82
CA ARG A 94 -13.52 39.59 0.16
C ARG A 94 -12.74 38.79 1.19
N VAL A 95 -12.22 39.47 2.21
CA VAL A 95 -11.58 38.80 3.35
C VAL A 95 -12.59 37.87 4.03
N LEU A 96 -13.74 38.39 4.45
CA LEU A 96 -14.78 37.59 5.09
C LEU A 96 -15.17 36.34 4.28
N VAL A 97 -15.40 36.47 2.96
CA VAL A 97 -15.73 35.34 2.07
C VAL A 97 -14.62 34.27 2.04
N GLY A 98 -13.35 34.65 2.05
CA GLY A 98 -12.25 33.68 2.05
C GLY A 98 -12.18 32.88 3.34
N TRP A 99 -12.37 33.51 4.50
CA TRP A 99 -12.47 32.80 5.78
C TRP A 99 -13.63 31.80 5.79
N PHE A 100 -14.79 32.16 5.22
CA PHE A 100 -15.91 31.22 5.05
C PHE A 100 -15.54 30.02 4.16
N THR A 101 -14.87 30.24 3.02
CA THR A 101 -14.44 29.14 2.15
C THR A 101 -13.42 28.21 2.83
N LEU A 102 -12.49 28.75 3.62
CA LEU A 102 -11.54 27.96 4.41
C LEU A 102 -12.24 27.08 5.45
N ILE A 103 -13.21 27.64 6.18
CA ILE A 103 -13.98 26.89 7.17
C ILE A 103 -14.74 25.73 6.52
N VAL A 104 -15.38 25.96 5.36
CA VAL A 104 -16.09 24.90 4.62
C VAL A 104 -15.13 23.80 4.18
N ILE A 105 -13.95 24.14 3.66
CA ILE A 105 -12.93 23.17 3.25
C ILE A 105 -12.41 22.36 4.45
N ILE A 106 -12.18 23.00 5.60
CA ILE A 106 -11.73 22.33 6.82
C ILE A 106 -12.79 21.34 7.31
N ILE A 107 -14.07 21.75 7.35
CA ILE A 107 -15.17 20.88 7.74
C ILE A 107 -15.27 19.67 6.80
N PHE A 108 -15.21 19.91 5.49
CA PHE A 108 -15.25 18.84 4.48
C PHE A 108 -14.06 17.88 4.61
N SER A 109 -12.86 18.39 4.88
CA SER A 109 -11.66 17.57 5.10
C SER A 109 -11.79 16.71 6.35
N ILE A 110 -12.29 17.27 7.45
CA ILE A 110 -12.56 16.52 8.69
C ILE A 110 -13.61 15.42 8.44
N PHE A 111 -14.64 15.72 7.66
CA PHE A 111 -15.68 14.76 7.30
C PHE A 111 -15.13 13.57 6.52
N ILE A 112 -14.36 13.82 5.45
CA ILE A 112 -13.69 12.77 4.66
C ILE A 112 -12.79 11.89 5.54
N ILE A 113 -11.99 12.52 6.41
CA ILE A 113 -11.07 11.78 7.29
C ILE A 113 -11.86 10.91 8.26
N ARG A 114 -12.94 11.42 8.85
CA ARG A 114 -13.77 10.68 9.80
C ARG A 114 -14.48 9.50 9.14
N GLU A 115 -15.11 9.70 7.98
CA GLU A 115 -15.77 8.62 7.26
C GLU A 115 -14.77 7.54 6.82
N GLY A 116 -13.62 7.93 6.26
CA GLY A 116 -12.57 6.99 5.87
C GLY A 116 -12.01 6.18 7.05
N LEU A 117 -11.86 6.79 8.24
CA LEU A 117 -11.45 6.09 9.47
C LEU A 117 -12.54 5.13 9.98
N THR A 118 -13.82 5.52 9.89
CA THR A 118 -14.91 4.63 10.32
C THR A 118 -14.98 3.37 9.46
N GLU A 119 -14.85 3.48 8.14
CA GLU A 119 -14.84 2.32 7.26
C GLU A 119 -13.60 1.45 7.46
N ALA A 120 -12.42 2.06 7.61
CA ALA A 120 -11.18 1.33 7.88
C ALA A 120 -11.24 0.55 9.21
N SER A 121 -11.80 1.15 10.26
CA SER A 121 -11.92 0.52 11.58
C SER A 121 -12.95 -0.62 11.57
N ALA A 122 -14.06 -0.48 10.86
CA ALA A 122 -15.08 -1.53 10.72
C ALA A 122 -14.51 -2.76 10.00
N LEU A 123 -13.79 -2.55 8.90
CA LEU A 123 -13.12 -3.63 8.17
C LEU A 123 -12.08 -4.36 9.03
N ALA A 124 -11.28 -3.63 9.81
CA ALA A 124 -10.29 -4.23 10.71
C ALA A 124 -10.96 -5.14 11.76
N LEU A 125 -12.08 -4.70 12.34
CA LEU A 125 -12.83 -5.46 13.35
C LEU A 125 -13.45 -6.73 12.75
N VAL A 126 -14.01 -6.64 11.54
CA VAL A 126 -14.54 -7.80 10.81
C VAL A 126 -13.43 -8.80 10.50
N VAL A 127 -12.27 -8.33 10.04
CA VAL A 127 -11.11 -9.20 9.78
C VAL A 127 -10.65 -9.90 11.07
N VAL A 128 -10.56 -9.19 12.20
CA VAL A 128 -10.19 -9.79 13.49
C VAL A 128 -11.21 -10.85 13.93
N LEU A 129 -12.51 -10.59 13.80
CA LEU A 129 -13.56 -11.56 14.15
C LEU A 129 -13.50 -12.80 13.26
N VAL A 130 -13.32 -12.63 11.94
CA VAL A 130 -13.19 -13.75 10.99
C VAL A 130 -11.94 -14.58 11.31
N LEU A 131 -10.80 -13.95 11.60
CA LEU A 131 -9.60 -14.68 11.99
C LEU A 131 -9.83 -15.44 13.30
N ASN A 132 -10.49 -14.84 14.30
CA ASN A 132 -10.79 -15.49 15.57
C ASN A 132 -11.71 -16.72 15.42
N GLN A 133 -12.62 -16.72 14.44
CA GLN A 133 -13.47 -17.88 14.13
C GLN A 133 -12.75 -18.98 13.33
N ILE A 134 -11.68 -18.65 12.62
CA ILE A 134 -10.88 -19.60 11.83
C ILE A 134 -9.81 -20.30 12.70
N PHE A 135 -9.32 -19.61 13.73
CA PHE A 135 -8.24 -20.10 14.60
C PHE A 135 -8.71 -20.61 15.98
N ALA A 136 -10.01 -20.54 16.28
CA ALA A 136 -10.65 -21.19 17.43
C ALA A 136 -11.28 -22.53 17.01
#